data_AF-A0A4Q3RQK5-F1
#
_entry.id   AF-A0A4Q3RQK5-F1
#
_cell.length_a   1.000
_cell.length_b   1.000
_cell.length_c   1.000
_cell.angle_alpha   90.00
_cell.angle_beta   90.00
_cell.angle_gamma   90.00
#
_symmetry.space_group_name_H-M   'P 1'
#
loop_
_entity.id
_entity.type
_entity.pdbx_description
1 polymer ?
#
loop_
_entity_poly.entity_id
_entity_poly.type
_entity_poly.pdbx_seq_one_letter_code
_entity_poly.pdbx_strand_id
1 'polypeptide(L)'
;MYHLFLYSFKPLIEKQMLATYYKYNEEKDDDKLTFEKRLKEIDKDVAWQKERLKKGEIPYDLYLEFVADFEKEKKTITDELAKGSKGVSNPELCVNFAVNYSTKLAPVWSSASYTEKQRLQFLLFPEGIFYNRAEDKCRTTGVNGVFSYVAGLERLLQESKSRTSLKKLESAAWVAPA
;
A
#
# COMPACT_ATOMS: atom_id res chain seq x y z
N MET A 1 1.90 -31.96 9.57
CA MET A 1 2.47 -31.99 8.19
C MET A 1 1.92 -30.84 7.32
N TYR A 2 1.82 -29.62 7.87
CA TYR A 2 1.41 -28.38 7.18
C TYR A 2 2.59 -27.41 6.95
N HIS A 3 3.72 -27.68 7.62
CA HIS A 3 4.87 -26.79 7.73
C HIS A 3 5.83 -26.81 6.51
N LEU A 4 5.78 -27.85 5.67
CA LEU A 4 6.76 -28.04 4.59
C LEU A 4 6.40 -27.32 3.27
N PHE A 5 5.12 -27.00 3.05
CA PHE A 5 4.67 -26.52 1.73
C PHE A 5 4.55 -24.98 1.64
N LEU A 6 4.10 -24.31 2.71
CA LEU A 6 4.20 -22.85 2.86
C LEU A 6 5.66 -22.36 2.77
N TYR A 7 6.60 -23.16 3.28
CA TYR A 7 8.03 -22.85 3.18
C TYR A 7 8.52 -22.82 1.72
N SER A 8 7.91 -23.61 0.84
CA SER A 8 8.24 -23.64 -0.59
C SER A 8 7.72 -22.43 -1.36
N PHE A 9 6.57 -21.87 -0.98
CA PHE A 9 5.98 -20.69 -1.63
C PHE A 9 6.43 -19.36 -1.02
N LYS A 10 6.90 -19.39 0.23
CA LYS A 10 7.48 -18.23 0.91
C LYS A 10 8.43 -17.39 0.04
N PRO A 11 9.48 -17.95 -0.61
CA PRO A 11 10.38 -17.15 -1.44
C PRO A 11 9.70 -16.54 -2.67
N LEU A 12 8.67 -17.20 -3.21
CA LEU A 12 7.89 -16.67 -4.33
C LEU A 12 7.03 -15.48 -3.90
N ILE A 13 6.36 -15.60 -2.74
CA ILE A 13 5.55 -14.53 -2.15
C ILE A 13 6.43 -13.33 -1.81
N GLU A 14 7.59 -13.54 -1.18
CA GLU A 14 8.55 -12.46 -0.87
C GLU A 14 9.02 -11.74 -2.13
N LYS A 15 9.40 -12.47 -3.19
CA LYS A 15 9.79 -11.87 -4.48
C LYS A 15 8.66 -11.07 -5.11
N GLN A 16 7.44 -11.59 -5.13
CA GLN A 16 6.30 -10.90 -5.72
C GLN A 16 5.93 -9.63 -4.93
N MET A 17 5.96 -9.69 -3.60
CA MET A 17 5.71 -8.54 -2.74
C MET A 17 6.77 -7.45 -2.95
N LEU A 18 8.05 -7.82 -3.07
CA LEU A 18 9.13 -6.88 -3.36
C LEU A 18 8.99 -6.25 -4.75
N ALA A 19 8.75 -7.06 -5.79
CA ALA A 19 8.53 -6.55 -7.14
C ALA A 19 7.37 -5.56 -7.19
N THR A 20 6.28 -5.86 -6.48
CA THR A 20 5.12 -4.97 -6.38
C THR A 20 5.45 -3.67 -5.63
N TYR A 21 6.21 -3.77 -4.53
CA TYR A 21 6.67 -2.60 -3.78
C TYR A 21 7.54 -1.68 -4.64
N TYR A 22 8.54 -2.24 -5.34
CA TYR A 22 9.42 -1.45 -6.19
C TYR A 22 8.66 -0.80 -7.34
N LYS A 23 7.77 -1.53 -8.02
CA LYS A 23 6.94 -0.97 -9.09
C LYS A 23 6.09 0.21 -8.59
N TYR A 24 5.45 0.07 -7.43
CA TYR A 24 4.62 1.13 -6.86
C TYR A 24 5.42 2.32 -6.35
N ASN A 25 6.67 2.11 -5.91
CA ASN A 25 7.55 3.19 -5.53
C ASN A 25 8.23 3.87 -6.72
N GLU A 26 8.50 3.15 -7.81
CA GLU A 26 9.03 3.72 -9.05
C GLU A 26 8.05 4.74 -9.63
N GLU A 27 6.76 4.40 -9.70
CA GLU A 27 5.69 5.32 -10.12
C GLU A 27 5.65 6.57 -9.22
N LYS A 28 5.80 6.40 -7.90
CA LYS A 28 5.85 7.53 -6.96
C LYS A 28 7.11 8.38 -7.09
N ASP A 29 8.25 7.78 -7.41
CA ASP A 29 9.50 8.51 -7.63
C ASP A 29 9.42 9.32 -8.93
N ASP A 30 8.79 8.79 -9.98
CA ASP A 30 8.51 9.52 -11.24
C ASP A 30 7.53 10.68 -11.04
N ASP A 31 6.45 10.45 -10.28
CA ASP A 31 5.50 11.49 -9.90
C ASP A 31 6.21 12.61 -9.11
N LYS A 32 7.05 12.22 -8.13
CA LYS A 32 7.84 13.16 -7.35
C LYS A 32 8.76 14.01 -8.23
N LEU A 33 9.48 13.40 -9.17
CA LEU A 33 10.31 14.13 -10.13
C LEU A 33 9.49 15.10 -10.99
N THR A 34 8.28 14.70 -11.38
CA THR A 34 7.36 15.54 -12.16
C THR A 34 6.87 16.75 -11.35
N PHE A 35 6.45 16.53 -10.11
CA PHE A 35 6.06 17.59 -9.18
C PHE A 35 7.21 18.56 -8.87
N GLU A 36 8.43 18.06 -8.66
CA GLU A 36 9.62 18.89 -8.45
C GLU A 36 9.97 19.75 -9.68
N LYS A 37 9.79 19.22 -10.89
CA LYS A 37 9.95 20.00 -12.13
C LYS A 37 8.90 21.11 -12.21
N ARG A 38 7.64 20.80 -11.91
CA ARG A 38 6.54 21.77 -11.94
C ARG A 38 6.76 22.91 -10.95
N LEU A 39 7.22 22.60 -9.74
CA LEU A 39 7.57 23.63 -8.74
C LEU A 39 8.66 24.59 -9.25
N LYS A 40 9.70 24.07 -9.91
CA LYS A 40 10.77 24.88 -10.52
C LYS A 40 10.26 25.74 -11.68
N GLU A 41 9.28 25.27 -12.45
CA GLU A 41 8.64 26.05 -13.52
C GLU A 41 7.84 27.22 -12.93
N ILE A 42 7.02 26.96 -11.91
CA ILE A 42 6.24 28.01 -11.23
C ILE A 42 7.17 29.09 -10.66
N ASP A 43 8.31 28.71 -10.05
CA ASP A 43 9.30 29.67 -9.56
C ASP A 43 9.87 30.56 -10.67
N LYS A 44 10.11 30.00 -11.86
CA LYS A 44 10.57 30.77 -13.03
C LYS A 44 9.49 31.72 -13.52
N ASP A 45 8.24 31.28 -13.59
CA ASP A 45 7.13 32.10 -14.07
C ASP A 45 6.84 33.28 -13.13
N VAL A 46 6.89 33.04 -11.81
CA VAL A 46 6.77 34.11 -10.81
C VAL A 46 7.92 35.12 -10.93
N ALA A 47 9.15 34.65 -11.13
CA ALA A 47 10.31 35.52 -11.33
C ALA A 47 10.16 36.36 -12.62
N TRP A 48 9.68 35.75 -13.70
CA TRP A 48 9.45 36.43 -14.98
C TRP A 48 8.38 37.53 -14.87
N GLN A 49 7.24 37.26 -14.23
CA GLN A 49 6.24 38.30 -14.01
C GLN A 49 6.73 39.41 -13.09
N LYS A 50 7.56 39.09 -12.09
CA LYS A 50 8.15 40.09 -11.21
C LYS A 50 9.05 41.06 -11.98
N GLU A 51 9.80 40.58 -12.98
CA GLU A 51 10.59 41.45 -13.87
C GLU A 51 9.70 42.33 -14.76
N ARG A 52 8.58 41.80 -15.27
CA ARG A 52 7.60 42.58 -16.06
C ARG A 52 6.93 43.68 -15.24
N LEU A 53 6.61 43.39 -13.98
CA LEU A 53 6.09 44.38 -13.03
C LEU A 53 7.10 45.51 -12.81
N LYS A 54 8.39 45.20 -12.60
CA LYS A 54 9.46 46.20 -12.44
C LYS A 54 9.59 47.10 -13.68
N LYS A 55 9.37 46.56 -14.87
CA LYS A 55 9.37 47.31 -16.13
C LYS A 55 8.10 48.12 -16.37
N GLY A 56 7.08 47.95 -15.52
CA GLY A 56 5.77 48.60 -15.67
C GLY A 56 4.91 48.01 -16.80
N GLU A 57 5.25 46.83 -17.31
CA GLU A 57 4.50 46.17 -18.39
C GLU A 57 3.17 45.58 -17.92
N ILE A 58 3.01 45.38 -16.61
CA ILE A 58 1.80 44.84 -15.99
C ILE A 58 1.41 45.67 -14.76
N PRO A 59 0.11 45.85 -14.49
CA PRO A 59 -0.36 46.49 -13.25
C PRO A 59 -0.16 45.56 -12.04
N TYR A 60 0.01 46.16 -10.87
CA TYR A 60 0.29 45.43 -9.62
C TYR A 60 -0.84 44.46 -9.22
N ASP A 61 -2.10 44.85 -9.45
CA ASP A 61 -3.26 44.02 -9.08
C ASP A 61 -3.28 42.70 -9.84
N LEU A 62 -2.91 42.73 -11.13
CA LEU A 62 -2.86 41.55 -11.99
C LEU A 62 -1.68 40.63 -11.64
N TYR A 63 -0.60 41.19 -11.09
CA TYR A 63 0.50 40.41 -10.53
C TYR A 63 0.09 39.68 -9.24
N LEU A 64 -0.69 40.32 -8.37
CA LEU A 64 -1.15 39.72 -7.12
C LEU A 64 -2.08 38.52 -7.37
N GLU A 65 -3.02 38.63 -8.30
CA GLU A 65 -3.90 37.51 -8.67
C GLU A 65 -3.09 36.32 -9.19
N PHE A 66 -2.11 36.58 -10.06
CA PHE A 66 -1.25 35.56 -10.65
C PHE A 66 -0.38 34.84 -9.62
N VAL A 67 0.19 35.58 -8.66
CA VAL A 67 0.96 34.97 -7.56
C VAL A 67 0.05 34.15 -6.64
N ALA A 68 -1.16 34.63 -6.35
CA ALA A 68 -2.11 33.92 -5.50
C ALA A 68 -2.52 32.56 -6.09
N ASP A 69 -2.71 32.46 -7.41
CA ASP A 69 -3.04 31.20 -8.07
C ASP A 69 -1.87 30.21 -8.06
N PHE A 70 -0.64 30.70 -8.27
CA PHE A 70 0.55 29.86 -8.16
C PHE A 70 0.87 29.43 -6.73
N GLU A 71 0.55 30.23 -5.72
CA GLU A 71 0.66 29.81 -4.32
C GLU A 71 -0.32 28.69 -3.98
N LYS A 72 -1.55 28.73 -4.53
CA LYS A 72 -2.50 27.62 -4.39
C LYS A 72 -1.97 26.35 -5.05
N GLU A 73 -1.50 26.45 -6.30
CA GLU A 73 -0.92 25.32 -7.04
C GLU A 73 0.28 24.71 -6.28
N LYS A 74 1.19 25.55 -5.78
CA LYS A 74 2.30 25.12 -4.93
C LYS A 74 1.83 24.37 -3.70
N LYS A 75 0.83 24.89 -2.98
CA LYS A 75 0.28 24.23 -1.79
C LYS A 75 -0.27 22.84 -2.12
N THR A 76 -1.06 22.72 -3.19
CA THR A 76 -1.61 21.43 -3.63
C THR A 76 -0.49 20.43 -3.93
N ILE A 77 0.53 20.84 -4.69
CA ILE A 77 1.68 19.98 -5.01
C ILE A 77 2.46 19.58 -3.75
N THR A 78 2.68 20.50 -2.82
CA THR A 78 3.39 20.19 -1.57
C THR A 78 2.59 19.24 -0.66
N ASP A 79 1.26 19.36 -0.64
CA ASP A 79 0.39 18.47 0.12
C ASP A 79 0.37 17.05 -0.47
N GLU A 80 0.43 16.93 -1.81
CA GLU A 80 0.54 15.66 -2.52
C GLU A 80 1.90 14.98 -2.27
N LEU A 81 2.99 15.74 -2.34
CA LEU A 81 4.34 15.25 -2.01
C LEU A 81 4.47 14.80 -0.56
N ALA A 82 3.84 15.51 0.39
CA ALA A 82 3.85 15.16 1.80
C ALA A 82 3.17 13.80 2.06
N LYS A 83 2.15 13.44 1.27
CA LYS A 83 1.47 12.13 1.36
C LYS A 83 2.34 10.98 0.82
N GLY A 84 3.24 11.25 -0.13
CA GLY A 84 4.07 10.24 -0.79
C GLY A 84 5.37 9.84 -0.08
N SER A 85 5.87 10.66 0.86
CA SER A 85 7.27 10.63 1.32
C SER A 85 7.71 9.44 2.21
N LYS A 86 6.84 8.50 2.58
CA LYS A 86 7.22 7.41 3.51
C LYS A 86 7.68 6.15 2.78
N GLY A 87 8.84 6.24 2.14
CA GLY A 87 9.60 5.05 1.75
C GLY A 87 10.12 4.32 3.00
N VAL A 88 10.10 2.99 3.00
CA VAL A 88 10.67 2.20 4.09
C VAL A 88 12.16 1.98 3.82
N SER A 89 13.02 2.22 4.82
CA SER A 89 14.49 2.21 4.70
C SER A 89 15.06 0.84 4.30
N ASN A 90 14.27 -0.24 4.48
CA ASN A 90 14.61 -1.58 4.03
C ASN A 90 13.34 -2.39 3.72
N PRO A 91 12.85 -2.38 2.46
CA PRO A 91 11.63 -3.09 2.09
C PRO A 91 11.77 -4.61 2.19
N GLU A 92 12.96 -5.16 1.98
CA GLU A 92 13.24 -6.61 2.09
C GLU A 92 13.01 -7.12 3.50
N LEU A 93 13.53 -6.40 4.51
CA LEU A 93 13.30 -6.73 5.91
C LEU A 93 11.81 -6.66 6.26
N CYS A 94 11.09 -5.66 5.76
CA CYS A 94 9.66 -5.51 6.02
C CYS A 94 8.83 -6.61 5.38
N VAL A 95 9.13 -6.98 4.14
CA VAL A 95 8.46 -8.07 3.43
C VAL A 95 8.74 -9.40 4.14
N ASN A 96 10.00 -9.68 4.47
CA ASN A 96 10.38 -10.90 5.18
C ASN A 96 9.70 -10.97 6.56
N PHE A 97 9.66 -9.86 7.30
CA PHE A 97 8.95 -9.78 8.57
C PHE A 97 7.46 -10.07 8.39
N ALA A 98 6.79 -9.39 7.44
CA ALA A 98 5.36 -9.55 7.19
C ALA A 98 4.99 -10.99 6.80
N VAL A 99 5.78 -11.64 5.94
CA VAL A 99 5.54 -13.03 5.51
C VAL A 99 5.81 -14.03 6.63
N ASN A 100 6.87 -13.81 7.43
CA ASN A 100 7.10 -14.65 8.62
C ASN A 100 6.01 -14.49 9.68
N TYR A 101 5.51 -13.26 9.85
CA TYR A 101 4.48 -12.96 10.82
C TYR A 101 3.13 -13.56 10.42
N SER A 102 2.75 -13.45 9.14
CA SER A 102 1.50 -14.01 8.61
C SER A 102 1.46 -15.54 8.65
N THR A 103 2.61 -16.22 8.53
CA THR A 103 2.68 -17.69 8.63
C THR A 103 2.64 -18.22 10.06
N LYS A 104 2.78 -17.36 11.07
CA LYS A 104 2.86 -17.75 12.50
C LYS A 104 1.77 -17.08 13.35
N LEU A 105 0.60 -16.80 12.78
CA LEU A 105 -0.51 -16.13 13.45
C LEU A 105 -0.96 -16.78 14.77
N ALA A 106 -1.13 -18.09 14.81
CA ALA A 106 -1.60 -18.80 16.01
C ALA A 106 -0.63 -18.71 17.21
N PRO A 107 0.67 -19.00 17.07
CA PRO A 107 1.61 -18.81 18.16
C PRO A 107 1.77 -17.32 18.52
N VAL A 108 1.78 -16.42 17.53
CA VAL A 108 1.82 -14.97 17.76
C VAL A 108 0.63 -14.51 18.61
N TRP A 109 -0.59 -14.94 18.28
CA TRP A 109 -1.78 -14.63 19.06
C TRP A 109 -1.68 -15.15 20.50
N SER A 110 -1.16 -16.37 20.67
CA SER A 110 -1.04 -17.01 21.99
C SER A 110 -0.07 -16.26 22.90
N SER A 111 1.03 -15.74 22.36
CA SER A 111 2.04 -14.97 23.10
C SER A 111 1.78 -13.46 23.16
N ALA A 112 0.84 -12.93 22.39
CA ALA A 112 0.58 -11.49 22.30
C ALA A 112 -0.09 -10.93 23.56
N SER A 113 0.30 -9.70 23.92
CA SER A 113 -0.39 -8.88 24.92
C SER A 113 -1.79 -8.48 24.45
N TYR A 114 -2.62 -7.95 25.35
CA TYR A 114 -3.98 -7.53 25.03
C TYR A 114 -4.02 -6.49 23.89
N THR A 115 -3.13 -5.50 23.92
CA THR A 115 -3.06 -4.44 22.90
C THR A 115 -2.61 -4.98 21.54
N GLU A 116 -1.67 -5.92 21.53
CA GLU A 116 -1.22 -6.59 20.32
C GLU A 116 -2.30 -7.50 19.73
N LYS A 117 -3.06 -8.21 20.57
CA LYS A 117 -4.23 -8.98 20.14
C LYS A 117 -5.28 -8.08 19.50
N GLN A 118 -5.59 -6.93 20.10
CA GLN A 118 -6.51 -5.97 19.53
C GLN A 118 -6.02 -5.47 18.15
N ARG A 119 -4.72 -5.16 18.02
CA ARG A 119 -4.13 -4.79 16.72
C ARG A 119 -4.23 -5.93 15.71
N LEU A 120 -3.94 -7.17 16.11
CA LEU A 120 -4.05 -8.34 15.24
C LEU A 120 -5.49 -8.60 14.79
N GLN A 121 -6.45 -8.36 15.69
CA GLN A 121 -7.87 -8.48 15.40
C GLN A 121 -8.30 -7.49 14.31
N PHE A 122 -7.92 -6.22 14.42
CA PHE A 122 -8.21 -5.23 13.38
C PHE A 122 -7.40 -5.44 12.09
N LEU A 123 -6.24 -6.07 12.17
CA LEU A 123 -5.47 -6.47 10.99
C LEU A 123 -6.19 -7.56 10.19
N LEU A 124 -6.76 -8.56 10.87
CA LEU A 124 -7.49 -9.68 10.28
C LEU A 124 -8.93 -9.31 9.87
N PHE A 125 -9.60 -8.51 10.71
CA PHE A 125 -10.99 -8.09 10.55
C PHE A 125 -11.06 -6.56 10.61
N PRO A 126 -10.86 -5.87 9.46
CA PRO A 126 -10.77 -4.41 9.42
C PRO A 126 -12.04 -3.73 9.94
N GLU A 127 -13.20 -4.33 9.70
CA GLU A 127 -14.50 -3.84 10.16
C GLU A 127 -14.79 -4.23 11.63
N GLY A 128 -13.90 -4.98 12.27
CA GLY A 128 -14.04 -5.45 13.64
C GLY A 128 -14.79 -6.77 13.77
N ILE A 129 -15.03 -7.16 15.03
CA ILE A 129 -15.82 -8.34 15.39
C ILE A 129 -17.04 -7.86 16.17
N PHE A 130 -18.22 -8.25 15.71
CA PHE A 130 -19.49 -7.89 16.33
C PHE A 130 -20.07 -9.10 17.05
N TYR A 131 -20.76 -8.86 18.16
CA TYR A 131 -21.48 -9.92 18.86
C TYR A 131 -22.98 -9.80 18.59
N ASN A 132 -23.55 -10.82 17.96
CA ASN A 132 -24.99 -10.93 17.78
C ASN A 132 -25.59 -11.63 19.01
N ARG A 133 -26.22 -10.84 19.88
CA ARG A 133 -26.85 -11.34 21.11
C ARG A 133 -28.06 -12.25 20.87
N ALA A 134 -28.79 -12.07 19.75
CA ALA A 134 -29.96 -12.88 19.45
C ALA A 134 -29.58 -14.32 19.06
N GLU A 135 -28.41 -14.50 18.45
CA GLU A 135 -27.89 -15.80 18.02
C GLU A 135 -26.77 -16.35 18.92
N ASP A 136 -26.40 -15.59 19.95
CA ASP A 136 -25.28 -15.86 20.85
C ASP A 136 -23.96 -16.19 20.10
N LYS A 137 -23.65 -15.42 19.06
CA LYS A 137 -22.50 -15.67 18.17
C LYS A 137 -21.74 -14.40 17.82
N CYS A 138 -20.42 -14.53 17.78
CA CYS A 138 -19.55 -13.53 17.17
C CYS A 138 -19.66 -13.61 15.64
N ARG A 139 -19.73 -12.45 15.01
CA ARG A 139 -19.76 -12.28 13.56
C ARG A 139 -18.66 -11.34 13.12
N THR A 140 -18.03 -11.68 12.00
CA THR A 140 -17.12 -10.79 11.28
C THR A 140 -17.77 -10.48 9.95
N THR A 141 -17.84 -9.21 9.61
CA THR A 141 -18.50 -8.73 8.39
C THR A 141 -17.57 -8.85 7.18
N GLY A 142 -16.25 -8.80 7.41
CA GLY A 142 -15.23 -9.02 6.39
C GLY A 142 -13.91 -9.49 6.98
N VAL A 143 -13.17 -10.26 6.17
CA VAL A 143 -11.79 -10.66 6.46
C VAL A 143 -10.88 -9.89 5.52
N ASN A 144 -9.72 -9.45 6.02
CA ASN A 144 -8.72 -8.81 5.20
C ASN A 144 -8.36 -9.68 3.97
N GLY A 145 -8.37 -9.06 2.79
CA GLY A 145 -8.25 -9.77 1.51
C GLY A 145 -6.97 -10.57 1.37
N VAL A 146 -5.86 -10.10 1.95
CA VAL A 146 -4.57 -10.82 1.92
C VAL A 146 -4.67 -12.13 2.68
N PHE A 147 -5.20 -12.10 3.90
CA PHE A 147 -5.34 -13.32 4.72
C PHE A 147 -6.40 -14.27 4.14
N SER A 148 -7.45 -13.72 3.51
CA SER A 148 -8.45 -14.52 2.78
C SER A 148 -7.83 -15.26 1.60
N TYR A 149 -6.96 -14.59 0.83
CA TYR A 149 -6.23 -15.20 -0.28
C TYR A 149 -5.28 -16.30 0.20
N VAL A 150 -4.51 -16.05 1.26
CA VAL A 150 -3.63 -17.05 1.87
C VAL A 150 -4.41 -18.29 2.33
N ALA A 151 -5.53 -18.11 3.03
CA ALA A 151 -6.39 -19.21 3.46
C ALA A 151 -7.00 -19.97 2.25
N GLY A 152 -7.36 -19.26 1.18
CA GLY A 152 -7.82 -19.85 -0.06
C GLY A 152 -6.76 -20.72 -0.74
N LEU A 153 -5.51 -20.24 -0.81
CA LEU A 153 -4.38 -21.01 -1.31
C LEU A 153 -4.15 -22.27 -0.46
N GLU A 154 -4.17 -22.17 0.87
CA GLU A 154 -4.02 -23.32 1.75
C GLU A 154 -5.09 -24.40 1.49
N ARG A 155 -6.35 -24.00 1.32
CA ARG A 155 -7.45 -24.91 1.02
C ARG A 155 -7.25 -25.64 -0.31
N LEU A 156 -6.93 -24.90 -1.38
CA LEU A 156 -6.65 -25.48 -2.69
C LEU A 156 -5.49 -26.48 -2.64
N LEU A 157 -4.47 -26.17 -1.83
CA LEU A 157 -3.32 -27.04 -1.63
C LEU A 157 -3.67 -28.31 -0.85
N GLN A 158 -4.55 -28.25 0.15
CA GLN A 158 -5.09 -29.43 0.83
C GLN A 158 -5.88 -30.33 -0.14
N GLU A 159 -6.73 -29.74 -0.98
CA GLU A 159 -7.52 -30.48 -1.98
C GLU A 159 -6.63 -31.15 -3.04
N SER A 160 -5.49 -30.54 -3.41
CA SER A 160 -4.54 -31.13 -4.37
C SER A 160 -3.82 -32.39 -3.89
N LYS A 161 -3.74 -32.60 -2.57
CA LYS A 161 -3.23 -33.86 -1.99
C LYS A 161 -4.24 -35.01 -2.17
N SER A 162 -5.52 -34.70 -2.36
CA SER A 162 -6.53 -35.66 -2.83
C SER A 162 -6.70 -35.55 -4.34
N ARG A 163 -5.75 -36.13 -5.09
CA ARG A 163 -5.88 -36.50 -6.52
C ARG A 163 -6.16 -35.34 -7.52
N THR A 164 -5.11 -34.92 -8.23
CA THR A 164 -5.14 -34.34 -9.60
C THR A 164 -5.54 -32.85 -9.78
N SER A 165 -4.84 -31.89 -9.17
CA SER A 165 -5.11 -30.45 -9.44
C SER A 165 -3.91 -29.49 -9.61
N LEU A 166 -2.67 -29.98 -9.68
CA LEU A 166 -1.47 -29.13 -9.88
C LEU A 166 -1.53 -28.29 -11.19
N LYS A 167 -2.13 -28.81 -12.26
CA LYS A 167 -2.29 -28.08 -13.55
C LYS A 167 -3.23 -26.85 -13.46
N LYS A 168 -4.07 -26.79 -12.43
CA LYS A 168 -5.06 -25.71 -12.25
C LYS A 168 -4.50 -24.51 -11.47
N LEU A 169 -3.43 -24.71 -10.71
CA LEU A 169 -2.78 -23.66 -9.92
C LEU A 169 -1.85 -22.79 -10.77
N GLU A 170 -1.09 -23.42 -11.69
CA GLU A 170 -0.22 -22.71 -12.63
C GLU A 170 -1.04 -21.82 -13.58
N SER A 171 -2.22 -22.24 -14.01
CA SER A 171 -3.08 -21.44 -14.89
C SER A 171 -3.74 -20.25 -14.19
N ALA A 172 -4.01 -20.35 -12.89
CA ALA A 172 -4.62 -19.27 -12.11
C ALA A 172 -3.62 -18.17 -11.72
N ALA A 173 -2.34 -18.52 -11.52
CA ALA A 173 -1.28 -17.56 -11.19
C ALA A 173 -0.92 -16.60 -12.36
N TRP A 174 -1.37 -16.92 -13.58
CA TRP A 174 -1.12 -16.14 -14.79
C TRP A 174 -2.24 -15.15 -15.15
N VAL A 175 -3.36 -15.14 -14.41
CA VAL A 175 -4.43 -14.16 -14.63
C VAL A 175 -4.21 -12.99 -13.68
N ALA A 176 -3.76 -11.86 -14.23
CA ALA A 176 -3.73 -10.59 -13.51
C ALA A 176 -5.17 -10.18 -13.14
N PRO A 177 -5.42 -9.64 -11.94
CA PRO A 177 -6.72 -9.06 -11.63
C PRO A 177 -6.95 -7.82 -12.51
N ALA A 178 -8.10 -7.79 -13.18
CA ALA A 178 -8.60 -6.64 -13.93
C ALA A 178 -9.08 -5.52 -12.97
#